data_AF-A0A139GYY7-F1
#
_entry.id   AF-A0A139GYY7-F1
#
_cell.length_a   1.000
_cell.length_b   1.000
_cell.length_c   1.000
_cell.angle_alpha   90.00
_cell.angle_beta   90.00
_cell.angle_gamma   90.00
#
_symmetry.space_group_name_H-M   'P 1'
#
loop_
_entity.id
_entity.type
_entity.pdbx_description
1 polymer ?
#
loop_
_entity_poly.entity_id
_entity_poly.type
_entity_poly.pdbx_seq_one_letter_code
_entity_poly.pdbx_strand_id
1 'polypeptide(L)'
;MATIPPHHQLSSVPAKAILPFDQRQQPTIRLYPLSNYTFGTKETQPEEDPSVKDRLRRLEEHYEKYGMRRTCEGILVCHEHNHPHVLMLQIANAFFKLPGDYLQHDVNEIEGFKARLNERLAPTGSLSASEAADSDWDVADTLAQWYRPNFETFMYPFLPPHVTRPKECKKLYFIQLPKAKVLSVPKNMKLLAVPLFELYDNSQRYGPQLSAIPHYLSRYRFEFVDEKGDIVSYTPGGPIDEKVKTKILAGGENGHAKQEQNTAVVKDGEMAQV
;
A
#
# COMPACT_ATOMS: atom_id res chain seq x y z
N MET A 1 29.64 -2.01 7.12
CA MET A 1 30.04 -1.36 5.85
C MET A 1 30.50 -2.46 4.91
N ALA A 2 29.74 -2.77 3.86
CA ALA A 2 30.14 -3.78 2.88
C ALA A 2 30.97 -3.12 1.78
N THR A 3 32.27 -3.44 1.75
CA THR A 3 33.26 -2.98 0.76
C THR A 3 33.14 -3.78 -0.52
N ILE A 4 32.06 -3.55 -1.30
CA ILE A 4 31.97 -4.11 -2.65
C ILE A 4 32.68 -3.15 -3.62
N PRO A 5 33.76 -3.57 -4.29
CA PRO A 5 34.47 -2.73 -5.26
C PRO A 5 33.53 -2.24 -6.38
N PRO A 6 33.72 -1.03 -6.94
CA PRO A 6 32.82 -0.45 -7.95
C PRO A 6 32.60 -1.34 -9.19
N HIS A 7 33.61 -2.12 -9.59
CA HIS A 7 33.51 -3.04 -10.72
C HIS A 7 32.63 -4.29 -10.45
N HIS A 8 32.37 -4.60 -9.19
CA HIS A 8 31.44 -5.66 -8.76
C HIS A 8 30.04 -5.10 -8.43
N GLN A 9 29.83 -3.79 -8.56
CA GLN A 9 28.50 -3.17 -8.40
C GLN A 9 27.67 -3.23 -9.70
N LEU A 10 28.25 -3.70 -10.80
CA LEU A 10 27.57 -3.90 -12.07
C LEU A 10 27.51 -5.40 -12.37
N SER A 11 26.32 -5.90 -12.72
CA SER A 11 26.20 -7.26 -13.26
C SER A 11 27.04 -7.35 -14.54
N SER A 12 28.00 -8.28 -14.58
CA SER A 12 28.83 -8.54 -15.76
C SER A 12 28.04 -9.11 -16.94
N VAL A 13 26.81 -9.54 -16.71
CA VAL A 13 25.89 -10.05 -17.73
C VAL A 13 24.68 -9.10 -17.80
N PRO A 14 24.54 -8.30 -18.87
CA PRO A 14 23.33 -7.51 -19.07
C PRO A 14 22.13 -8.45 -19.27
N ALA A 15 20.98 -8.05 -18.75
CA ALA A 15 19.74 -8.80 -18.98
C ALA A 15 19.46 -8.85 -20.49
N LYS A 16 19.16 -10.04 -21.01
CA LYS A 16 18.75 -10.18 -22.41
C LYS A 16 17.42 -9.47 -22.61
N ALA A 17 17.29 -8.68 -23.67
CA ALA A 17 16.01 -8.10 -24.06
C ALA A 17 15.03 -9.23 -24.37
N ILE A 18 13.94 -9.30 -23.61
CA ILE A 18 12.83 -10.23 -23.81
C ILE A 18 11.60 -9.44 -24.25
N LEU A 19 10.59 -10.14 -24.78
CA LEU A 19 9.31 -9.52 -25.10
C LEU A 19 8.65 -8.92 -23.85
N PRO A 20 7.86 -7.84 -23.99
CA PRO A 20 7.09 -7.28 -22.88
C PRO A 20 6.19 -8.33 -22.22
N PHE A 21 6.11 -8.30 -20.89
CA PHE A 21 5.28 -9.19 -20.07
C PHE A 21 4.30 -8.39 -19.20
N ASP A 22 3.55 -7.51 -19.83
CA ASP A 22 2.64 -6.54 -19.18
C ASP A 22 1.20 -6.62 -19.70
N GLN A 23 0.86 -7.67 -20.43
CA GLN A 23 -0.49 -7.88 -20.96
C GLN A 23 -1.50 -8.11 -19.83
N ARG A 24 -2.61 -7.35 -19.82
CA ARG A 24 -3.66 -7.34 -18.78
C ARG A 24 -3.15 -6.94 -17.38
N GLN A 25 -2.04 -6.21 -17.33
CA GLN A 25 -1.56 -5.59 -16.09
C GLN A 25 -2.48 -4.45 -15.67
N GLN A 26 -2.66 -4.26 -14.36
CA GLN A 26 -3.36 -3.09 -13.83
C GLN A 26 -2.59 -1.80 -14.15
N PRO A 27 -3.27 -0.64 -14.21
CA PRO A 27 -2.61 0.66 -14.38
C PRO A 27 -1.50 0.86 -13.34
N THR A 28 -0.44 1.60 -13.71
CA THR A 28 0.61 1.90 -12.75
C THR A 28 0.07 2.78 -11.62
N ILE A 29 0.47 2.47 -10.40
CA ILE A 29 0.14 3.26 -9.22
C ILE A 29 1.40 3.97 -8.73
N ARG A 30 1.28 5.29 -8.53
CA ARG A 30 2.37 6.09 -7.98
C ARG A 30 2.34 6.08 -6.46
N LEU A 31 3.47 5.78 -5.86
CA LEU A 31 3.69 5.83 -4.42
C LEU A 31 4.65 6.97 -4.10
N TYR A 32 4.28 7.78 -3.11
CA TYR A 32 5.09 8.89 -2.60
C TYR A 32 5.85 8.48 -1.32
N PRO A 33 6.98 9.14 -1.03
CA PRO A 33 7.79 8.78 0.12
C PRO A 33 7.06 9.08 1.43
N LEU A 34 7.34 8.29 2.46
CA LEU A 34 6.75 8.46 3.79
C LEU A 34 6.96 9.88 4.35
N SER A 35 8.09 10.54 4.03
CA SER A 35 8.40 11.90 4.44
C SER A 35 7.43 12.97 3.93
N ASN A 36 6.66 12.69 2.87
CA ASN A 36 5.66 13.62 2.35
C ASN A 36 4.36 13.65 3.18
N TYR A 37 4.17 12.69 4.09
CA TYR A 37 2.97 12.60 4.91
C TYR A 37 3.23 13.12 6.31
N THR A 38 2.40 14.07 6.75
CA THR A 38 2.51 14.66 8.08
C THR A 38 1.54 13.98 9.03
N PHE A 39 2.06 13.51 10.16
CA PHE A 39 1.26 12.83 11.18
C PHE A 39 0.95 13.75 12.36
N GLY A 40 -0.33 14.11 12.50
CA GLY A 40 -0.86 14.84 13.64
C GLY A 40 -1.42 13.91 14.71
N THR A 41 -1.65 14.45 15.91
CA THR A 41 -2.36 13.76 16.98
C THR A 41 -3.70 14.41 17.25
N LYS A 42 -4.74 13.60 17.48
CA LYS A 42 -6.07 14.08 17.92
C LYS A 42 -6.48 13.45 19.24
N GLU A 43 -7.67 13.77 19.71
CA GLU A 43 -8.22 13.23 20.94
C GLU A 43 -8.28 11.69 20.93
N THR A 44 -8.21 11.13 22.14
CA THR A 44 -8.26 9.68 22.36
C THR A 44 -9.57 9.12 21.83
N GLN A 45 -9.48 8.06 21.03
CA GLN A 45 -10.65 7.34 20.57
C GLN A 45 -11.00 6.27 21.61
N PRO A 46 -12.19 6.29 22.24
CA PRO A 46 -12.59 5.25 23.17
C PRO A 46 -12.75 3.90 22.45
N GLU A 47 -12.51 2.82 23.17
CA GLU A 47 -12.83 1.49 22.69
C GLU A 47 -14.35 1.31 22.69
N GLU A 48 -14.90 0.83 21.57
CA GLU A 48 -16.36 0.73 21.43
C GLU A 48 -16.96 -0.42 22.21
N ASP A 49 -16.22 -1.51 22.38
CA ASP A 49 -16.68 -2.72 23.07
C ASP A 49 -15.68 -3.13 24.16
N PRO A 50 -16.10 -3.31 25.42
CA PRO A 50 -15.20 -3.70 26.50
C PRO A 50 -14.79 -5.19 26.43
N SER A 51 -15.49 -6.00 25.63
CA SER A 51 -15.17 -7.41 25.45
C SER A 51 -15.56 -7.93 24.07
N VAL A 52 -14.96 -9.05 23.68
CA VAL A 52 -15.33 -9.78 22.44
C VAL A 52 -16.80 -10.21 22.46
N LYS A 53 -17.35 -10.55 23.64
CA LYS A 53 -18.76 -10.94 23.78
C LYS A 53 -19.69 -9.76 23.47
N ASP A 54 -19.37 -8.58 23.96
CA ASP A 54 -20.17 -7.37 23.70
C ASP A 54 -20.12 -6.97 22.22
N ARG A 55 -18.94 -7.11 21.59
CA ARG A 55 -18.79 -6.91 20.15
C ARG A 55 -19.68 -7.84 19.33
N LEU A 56 -19.75 -9.12 19.69
CA LEU A 56 -20.60 -10.10 19.02
C LEU A 56 -22.09 -9.83 19.26
N ARG A 57 -22.48 -9.48 20.49
CA ARG A 57 -23.86 -9.06 20.80
C ARG A 57 -24.29 -7.85 19.99
N ARG A 58 -23.44 -6.83 19.88
CA ARG A 58 -23.69 -5.65 19.05
C ARG A 58 -23.83 -5.98 17.55
N LEU A 59 -23.10 -6.99 17.07
CA LEU A 59 -23.26 -7.49 15.70
C LEU A 59 -24.60 -8.21 15.52
N GLU A 60 -25.02 -9.01 16.49
CA GLU A 60 -26.31 -9.70 16.49
C GLU A 60 -27.49 -8.71 16.50
N GLU A 61 -27.47 -7.72 17.39
CA GLU A 61 -28.49 -6.66 17.48
C GLU A 61 -28.57 -5.83 16.19
N HIS A 62 -27.43 -5.51 15.57
CA HIS A 62 -27.40 -4.82 14.27
C HIS A 62 -27.99 -5.70 13.17
N TYR A 63 -27.66 -7.00 13.19
CA TYR A 63 -28.13 -7.94 12.17
C TYR A 63 -29.64 -8.15 12.23
N GLU A 64 -30.21 -8.22 13.43
CA GLU A 64 -31.66 -8.34 13.63
C GLU A 64 -32.40 -7.11 13.09
N LYS A 65 -31.85 -5.90 13.28
CA LYS A 65 -32.49 -4.65 12.86
C LYS A 65 -32.31 -4.32 11.39
N TYR A 66 -31.10 -4.51 10.85
CA TYR A 66 -30.70 -3.98 9.54
C TYR A 66 -30.12 -5.04 8.59
N GLY A 67 -29.93 -6.27 9.05
CA GLY A 67 -29.30 -7.34 8.27
C GLY A 67 -27.77 -7.27 8.25
N MET A 68 -27.17 -7.78 7.17
CA MET A 68 -25.71 -7.95 7.05
C MET A 68 -24.95 -6.64 7.29
N ARG A 69 -24.00 -6.66 8.22
CA ARG A 69 -23.10 -5.52 8.46
C ARG A 69 -22.16 -5.33 7.27
N ARG A 70 -22.02 -4.08 6.82
CA ARG A 70 -21.09 -3.68 5.76
C ARG A 70 -19.91 -2.97 6.39
N THR A 71 -18.70 -3.49 6.20
CA THR A 71 -17.46 -2.92 6.76
C THR A 71 -16.50 -2.56 5.63
N CYS A 72 -15.90 -1.37 5.70
CA CYS A 72 -14.92 -0.92 4.73
C CYS A 72 -13.63 -0.53 5.44
N GLU A 73 -12.51 -1.08 4.97
CA GLU A 73 -11.17 -0.79 5.47
C GLU A 73 -10.27 -0.31 4.32
N GLY A 74 -9.44 0.68 4.62
CA GLY A 74 -8.55 1.34 3.67
C GLY A 74 -7.13 0.84 3.76
N ILE A 75 -6.56 0.47 2.63
CA ILE A 75 -5.14 0.16 2.46
C ILE A 75 -4.51 1.38 1.81
N LEU A 76 -3.84 2.18 2.64
CA LEU A 76 -3.07 3.35 2.21
C LEU A 76 -1.62 2.91 2.07
N VAL A 77 -1.04 3.13 0.89
CA VAL A 77 0.32 2.69 0.59
C VAL A 77 1.19 3.89 0.30
N CYS A 78 2.32 3.97 0.99
CA CYS A 78 3.43 4.87 0.70
C CYS A 78 4.67 4.04 0.38
N HIS A 79 5.82 4.68 0.19
CA HIS A 79 7.08 3.95 0.16
C HIS A 79 8.13 4.57 1.06
N GLU A 80 9.08 3.74 1.46
CA GLU A 80 10.32 4.14 2.07
C GLU A 80 11.42 3.32 1.40
N HIS A 81 12.49 3.98 0.97
CA HIS A 81 13.59 3.35 0.24
C HIS A 81 13.15 2.52 -0.98
N ASN A 82 12.17 3.01 -1.76
CA ASN A 82 11.61 2.34 -2.93
C ASN A 82 10.96 0.98 -2.62
N HIS A 83 10.48 0.80 -1.39
CA HIS A 83 9.73 -0.37 -0.97
C HIS A 83 8.33 0.03 -0.49
N PRO A 84 7.25 -0.62 -0.94
CA PRO A 84 5.90 -0.29 -0.49
C PRO A 84 5.72 -0.57 1.01
N HIS A 85 5.10 0.38 1.70
CA HIS A 85 4.72 0.27 3.10
C HIS A 85 3.23 0.57 3.25
N VAL A 86 2.55 -0.21 4.09
CA VAL A 86 1.13 -0.03 4.37
C VAL A 86 0.99 0.75 5.67
N LEU A 87 0.19 1.82 5.64
CA LEU A 87 -0.10 2.61 6.83
C LEU A 87 -1.14 1.89 7.70
N MET A 88 -0.78 1.58 8.94
CA MET A 88 -1.62 0.81 9.87
C MET A 88 -1.65 1.46 11.25
N LEU A 89 -2.79 1.33 11.93
CA LEU A 89 -2.97 1.80 13.29
C LEU A 89 -2.60 0.70 14.27
N GLN A 90 -1.66 0.99 15.17
CA GLN A 90 -1.25 0.12 16.26
C GLN A 90 -1.93 0.55 17.56
N ILE A 91 -2.53 -0.41 18.26
CA ILE A 91 -3.18 -0.26 19.57
C ILE A 91 -2.44 -1.15 20.58
N ALA A 92 -2.11 -0.58 21.75
CA ALA A 92 -1.47 -1.28 22.86
C ALA A 92 -0.24 -2.12 22.47
N ASN A 93 0.53 -1.67 21.47
CA ASN A 93 1.72 -2.30 20.89
C ASN A 93 1.55 -3.71 20.27
N ALA A 94 0.41 -4.39 20.47
CA ALA A 94 0.20 -5.76 20.02
C ALA A 94 -0.89 -5.91 18.95
N PHE A 95 -1.78 -4.93 18.81
CA PHE A 95 -2.93 -5.02 17.92
C PHE A 95 -2.79 -4.05 16.75
N PHE A 96 -2.99 -4.54 15.54
CA PHE A 96 -2.90 -3.76 14.30
C PHE A 96 -4.25 -3.72 13.61
N LYS A 97 -4.64 -2.55 13.11
CA LYS A 97 -5.86 -2.37 12.32
C LYS A 97 -5.63 -1.44 11.14
N LEU A 98 -6.42 -1.63 10.09
CA LEU A 98 -6.53 -0.66 9.01
C LEU A 98 -7.50 0.47 9.40
N PRO A 99 -7.31 1.69 8.85
CA PRO A 99 -8.29 2.75 8.99
C PRO A 99 -9.57 2.37 8.24
N GLY A 100 -10.72 2.55 8.89
CA GLY A 100 -12.00 2.13 8.36
C GLY A 100 -12.99 1.84 9.49
N ASP A 101 -14.21 1.50 9.10
CA ASP A 101 -15.26 1.07 10.02
C ASP A 101 -16.45 0.45 9.29
N TYR A 102 -17.45 0.03 10.06
CA TYR A 102 -18.75 -0.32 9.51
C TYR A 102 -19.54 0.91 9.05
N LEU A 103 -20.21 0.73 7.92
CA LEU A 103 -21.10 1.71 7.32
C LEU A 103 -22.49 1.58 7.92
N GLN A 104 -23.19 2.71 8.04
CA GLN A 104 -24.62 2.70 8.33
C GLN A 104 -25.38 2.01 7.20
N HIS A 105 -26.53 1.42 7.52
CA HIS A 105 -27.29 0.58 6.59
C HIS A 105 -27.88 1.37 5.40
N ASP A 106 -28.10 2.67 5.58
CA ASP A 106 -28.74 3.60 4.64
C ASP A 106 -27.75 4.45 3.83
N VAL A 107 -26.45 4.35 4.08
CA VAL A 107 -25.42 5.18 3.43
C VAL A 107 -24.81 4.47 2.21
N ASN A 108 -24.49 5.23 1.17
CA ASN A 108 -23.75 4.73 0.01
C ASN A 108 -22.35 4.24 0.39
N GLU A 109 -21.87 3.22 -0.32
CA GLU A 109 -20.64 2.52 0.05
C GLU A 109 -19.40 3.44 0.03
N ILE A 110 -19.12 4.09 -1.10
CA ILE A 110 -17.92 4.92 -1.26
C ILE A 110 -18.03 6.22 -0.45
N GLU A 111 -19.18 6.91 -0.52
CA GLU A 111 -19.41 8.15 0.24
C GLU A 111 -19.32 7.93 1.75
N GLY A 112 -19.96 6.87 2.25
CA GLY A 112 -19.89 6.49 3.64
C GLY A 112 -18.48 6.10 4.07
N PHE A 113 -17.75 5.39 3.20
CA PHE A 113 -16.37 5.02 3.49
C PHE A 113 -15.44 6.24 3.57
N LYS A 114 -15.56 7.19 2.63
CA LYS A 114 -14.82 8.47 2.69
C LYS A 114 -15.12 9.25 3.98
N ALA A 115 -16.39 9.31 4.39
CA ALA A 115 -16.79 9.93 5.65
C ALA A 115 -16.16 9.23 6.87
N ARG A 116 -16.11 7.89 6.87
CA ARG A 116 -15.43 7.11 7.92
C ARG A 116 -13.92 7.37 7.95
N LEU A 117 -13.27 7.43 6.79
CA LEU A 117 -11.84 7.77 6.73
C LEU A 117 -11.58 9.18 7.28
N ASN A 118 -12.44 10.15 6.97
CA ASN A 118 -12.36 11.48 7.56
C ASN A 118 -12.53 11.45 9.09
N GLU A 119 -13.53 10.73 9.59
CA GLU A 119 -13.72 10.56 11.05
C GLU A 119 -12.48 9.94 11.71
N ARG A 120 -11.83 8.97 11.04
CA ARG A 120 -10.68 8.23 11.59
C ARG A 120 -9.33 8.95 11.41
N LEU A 121 -9.11 9.68 10.33
CA LEU A 121 -7.78 10.24 9.98
C LEU A 121 -7.76 11.73 9.62
N ALA A 122 -8.89 12.42 9.52
CA ALA A 122 -8.88 13.84 9.16
C ALA A 122 -8.17 14.68 10.24
N PRO A 123 -7.41 15.71 9.82
CA PRO A 123 -6.75 16.62 10.73
C PRO A 123 -7.76 17.46 11.52
N THR A 124 -7.40 17.77 12.77
CA THR A 124 -8.18 18.57 13.71
C THR A 124 -7.37 19.78 14.17
N GLY A 125 -8.03 20.89 14.50
CA GLY A 125 -7.36 22.10 15.03
C GLY A 125 -6.62 22.89 13.96
N SER A 126 -5.46 23.47 14.29
CA SER A 126 -4.69 24.34 13.37
C SER A 126 -4.22 23.63 12.09
N LEU A 127 -4.13 22.29 12.09
CA LEU A 127 -3.72 21.50 10.93
C LEU A 127 -4.82 21.33 9.87
N SER A 128 -6.10 21.59 10.22
CA SER A 128 -7.22 21.50 9.27
C SER A 128 -7.29 22.66 8.28
N ALA A 129 -6.51 23.72 8.50
CA ALA A 129 -6.44 24.90 7.62
C ALA A 129 -5.46 24.74 6.45
N SER A 130 -4.75 23.61 6.34
CA SER A 130 -3.83 23.35 5.23
C SER A 130 -4.59 22.80 4.01
N GLU A 131 -4.21 23.19 2.78
CA GLU A 131 -4.82 22.61 1.56
C GLU A 131 -4.63 21.08 1.47
N ALA A 132 -3.57 20.56 2.10
CA ALA A 132 -3.31 19.12 2.23
C ALA A 132 -4.20 18.41 3.26
N ALA A 133 -4.97 19.15 4.06
CA ALA A 133 -5.98 18.61 4.97
C ALA A 133 -7.27 18.23 4.25
N ASP A 134 -7.67 19.03 3.26
CA ASP A 134 -8.98 18.96 2.60
C ASP A 134 -8.97 18.12 1.32
N SER A 135 -7.87 17.44 1.02
CA SER A 135 -7.81 16.56 -0.16
C SER A 135 -8.78 15.37 0.02
N ASP A 136 -9.71 15.20 -0.91
CA ASP A 136 -10.62 14.06 -0.94
C ASP A 136 -9.83 12.73 -1.02
N TRP A 137 -10.48 11.64 -0.59
CA TRP A 137 -9.91 10.31 -0.67
C TRP A 137 -10.15 9.71 -2.06
N ASP A 138 -9.08 9.31 -2.73
CA ASP A 138 -9.19 8.57 -3.98
C ASP A 138 -9.29 7.06 -3.70
N VAL A 139 -10.50 6.53 -3.82
CA VAL A 139 -10.79 5.10 -3.62
C VAL A 139 -10.69 4.41 -4.97
N ALA A 140 -9.54 3.83 -5.28
CA ALA A 140 -9.26 3.30 -6.60
C ALA A 140 -9.95 1.94 -6.84
N ASP A 141 -9.61 0.93 -6.02
CA ASP A 141 -9.97 -0.45 -6.28
C ASP A 141 -10.44 -1.21 -5.04
N THR A 142 -11.32 -2.19 -5.23
CA THR A 142 -11.56 -3.24 -4.23
C THR A 142 -10.46 -4.30 -4.35
N LEU A 143 -9.71 -4.51 -3.26
CA LEU A 143 -8.62 -5.47 -3.17
C LEU A 143 -9.09 -6.86 -2.78
N ALA A 144 -9.96 -6.92 -1.77
CA ALA A 144 -10.45 -8.18 -1.23
C ALA A 144 -11.82 -8.01 -0.57
N GLN A 145 -12.57 -9.10 -0.48
CA GLN A 145 -13.82 -9.20 0.25
C GLN A 145 -13.75 -10.38 1.21
N TRP A 146 -14.10 -10.14 2.46
CA TRP A 146 -14.09 -11.11 3.54
C TRP A 146 -15.49 -11.23 4.12
N TYR A 147 -15.95 -12.47 4.28
CA TYR A 147 -17.28 -12.78 4.79
C TYR A 147 -17.21 -13.41 6.17
N ARG A 148 -18.08 -12.95 7.05
CA ARG A 148 -18.34 -13.58 8.34
C ARG A 148 -19.67 -14.35 8.26
N PRO A 149 -19.65 -15.69 8.27
CA PRO A 149 -20.88 -16.47 8.12
C PRO A 149 -21.76 -16.47 9.38
N ASN A 150 -21.15 -16.48 10.58
CA ASN A 150 -21.80 -16.61 11.89
C ASN A 150 -21.36 -15.49 12.86
N PHE A 151 -21.99 -15.39 14.03
CA PHE A 151 -21.60 -14.44 15.09
C PHE A 151 -20.33 -14.91 15.84
N GLU A 152 -19.24 -15.06 15.10
CA GLU A 152 -17.95 -15.54 15.56
C GLU A 152 -16.84 -14.60 15.07
N THR A 153 -15.60 -14.79 15.49
CA THR A 153 -14.47 -13.91 15.14
C THR A 153 -13.84 -14.22 13.78
N PHE A 154 -13.99 -15.44 13.25
CA PHE A 154 -13.40 -15.85 11.99
C PHE A 154 -14.11 -15.26 10.76
N MET A 155 -13.32 -14.98 9.72
CA MET A 155 -13.81 -14.52 8.41
C MET A 155 -13.11 -15.31 7.31
N TYR A 156 -13.76 -15.42 6.16
CA TYR A 156 -13.26 -16.17 5.00
C TYR A 156 -13.14 -15.24 3.79
N PRO A 157 -12.12 -15.38 2.93
CA PRO A 157 -11.95 -14.58 1.71
C PRO A 157 -12.85 -15.08 0.56
N PHE A 158 -13.96 -15.74 0.90
CA PHE A 158 -15.00 -16.25 0.02
C PHE A 158 -16.26 -16.46 0.87
N LEU A 159 -17.42 -16.62 0.24
CA LEU A 159 -18.65 -17.01 0.92
C LEU A 159 -18.66 -18.54 1.09
N PRO A 160 -18.63 -19.09 2.32
CA PRO A 160 -18.61 -20.54 2.50
C PRO A 160 -19.85 -21.23 1.91
N PRO A 161 -19.74 -22.51 1.50
CA PRO A 161 -20.86 -23.27 0.94
C PRO A 161 -22.09 -23.26 1.86
N HIS A 162 -23.28 -23.19 1.25
CA HIS A 162 -24.59 -23.18 1.93
C HIS A 162 -24.87 -21.95 2.83
N VAL A 163 -23.96 -20.98 2.92
CA VAL A 163 -24.19 -19.71 3.63
C VAL A 163 -24.90 -18.74 2.70
N THR A 164 -26.22 -18.58 2.87
CA THR A 164 -27.02 -17.61 2.10
C THR A 164 -27.12 -16.25 2.78
N ARG A 165 -26.85 -16.18 4.09
CA ARG A 165 -27.07 -15.00 4.94
C ARG A 165 -25.86 -14.73 5.86
N PRO A 166 -24.74 -14.22 5.32
CA PRO A 166 -23.58 -13.83 6.12
C PRO A 166 -23.92 -12.66 7.06
N LYS A 167 -23.24 -12.60 8.20
CA LYS A 167 -23.46 -11.58 9.25
C LYS A 167 -22.70 -10.29 8.98
N GLU A 168 -21.56 -10.40 8.30
CA GLU A 168 -20.73 -9.25 7.92
C GLU A 168 -20.06 -9.51 6.57
N CYS A 169 -20.04 -8.49 5.71
CA CYS A 169 -19.16 -8.41 4.55
C CYS A 169 -18.20 -7.24 4.77
N LYS A 170 -16.91 -7.56 4.83
CA LYS A 170 -15.82 -6.59 4.94
C LYS A 170 -15.10 -6.47 3.61
N LYS A 171 -15.02 -5.26 3.06
CA LYS A 171 -14.24 -4.97 1.85
C LYS A 171 -12.98 -4.19 2.19
N LEU A 172 -11.88 -4.57 1.57
CA LEU A 172 -10.61 -3.86 1.63
C LEU A 172 -10.47 -3.02 0.35
N TYR A 173 -10.27 -1.72 0.50
CA TYR A 173 -10.14 -0.77 -0.59
C TYR A 173 -8.70 -0.24 -0.68
N PHE A 174 -8.16 -0.18 -1.89
CA PHE A 174 -6.92 0.56 -2.15
C PHE A 174 -7.24 2.05 -2.20
N ILE A 175 -6.54 2.83 -1.37
CA ILE A 175 -6.67 4.29 -1.35
C ILE A 175 -5.39 4.87 -1.93
N GLN A 176 -5.51 5.55 -3.06
CA GLN A 176 -4.39 6.23 -3.67
C GLN A 176 -4.14 7.53 -2.92
N LEU A 177 -2.98 7.60 -2.25
CA LEU A 177 -2.58 8.81 -1.54
C LEU A 177 -2.11 9.89 -2.52
N PRO A 178 -2.47 11.16 -2.30
CA PRO A 178 -1.91 12.27 -3.05
C PRO A 178 -0.43 12.48 -2.69
N LYS A 179 0.23 13.41 -3.41
CA LYS A 179 1.66 13.73 -3.21
C LYS A 179 2.01 14.04 -1.77
N ALA A 180 1.14 14.76 -1.06
CA ALA A 180 1.27 15.07 0.35
C ALA A 180 -0.13 15.08 0.98
N LYS A 181 -0.25 14.60 2.22
CA LYS A 181 -1.50 14.63 2.99
C LYS A 181 -1.18 14.71 4.47
N VAL A 182 -1.99 15.45 5.21
CA VAL A 182 -1.92 15.49 6.68
C VAL A 182 -2.90 14.47 7.25
N LEU A 183 -2.42 13.58 8.11
CA LEU A 183 -3.21 12.52 8.75
C LEU A 183 -3.14 12.67 10.26
N SER A 184 -4.27 12.80 10.95
CA SER A 184 -4.31 12.89 12.41
C SER A 184 -4.84 11.62 13.07
N VAL A 185 -4.06 11.11 14.01
CA VAL A 185 -4.28 9.81 14.64
C VAL A 185 -4.62 10.00 16.12
N PRO A 186 -5.56 9.24 16.71
CA PRO A 186 -5.87 9.33 18.13
C PRO A 186 -4.64 9.11 19.02
N LYS A 187 -4.51 9.85 20.13
CA LYS A 187 -3.36 9.73 21.08
C LYS A 187 -3.13 8.33 21.64
N ASN A 188 -4.16 7.49 21.71
CA ASN A 188 -4.06 6.10 22.17
C ASN A 188 -3.65 5.11 21.07
N MET A 189 -3.41 5.57 19.85
CA MET A 189 -2.99 4.76 18.72
C MET A 189 -1.74 5.35 18.10
N LYS A 190 -0.95 4.51 17.44
CA LYS A 190 0.20 4.94 16.65
C LYS A 190 -0.03 4.56 15.20
N LEU A 191 0.27 5.46 14.28
CA LEU A 191 0.28 5.12 12.86
C LEU A 191 1.70 4.66 12.49
N LEU A 192 1.78 3.48 11.91
CA LEU A 192 3.03 2.85 11.49
C LEU A 192 2.98 2.57 9.99
N ALA A 193 4.11 2.76 9.33
CA ALA A 193 4.33 2.29 7.98
C ALA A 193 4.96 0.89 8.07
N VAL A 194 4.19 -0.16 7.75
CA VAL A 194 4.65 -1.54 7.84
C VAL A 194 5.05 -2.05 6.44
N PRO A 195 6.31 -2.49 6.23
CA PRO A 195 6.75 -2.99 4.94
C PRO A 195 6.04 -4.30 4.56
N LEU A 196 5.88 -4.55 3.26
CA LEU A 196 5.20 -5.76 2.77
C LEU A 196 5.87 -7.06 3.24
N PHE A 197 7.19 -7.09 3.36
CA PHE A 197 7.91 -8.26 3.82
C PHE A 197 7.67 -8.60 5.30
N GLU A 198 7.25 -7.63 6.13
CA GLU A 198 6.92 -7.89 7.54
C GLU A 198 5.51 -8.47 7.68
N LEU A 199 4.61 -8.12 6.76
CA LEU A 199 3.24 -8.65 6.70
C LEU A 199 3.18 -10.04 6.08
N TYR A 200 4.01 -10.30 5.06
CA TYR A 200 3.98 -11.55 4.30
C TYR A 200 4.21 -12.76 5.19
N ASP A 201 3.28 -13.72 5.12
CA ASP A 201 3.31 -14.98 5.88
C ASP A 201 3.40 -14.80 7.42
N ASN A 202 2.94 -13.66 7.94
CA ASN A 202 3.01 -13.33 9.36
C ASN A 202 1.62 -13.22 10.02
N SER A 203 0.79 -14.24 9.80
CA SER A 203 -0.57 -14.29 10.35
C SER A 203 -0.61 -14.41 11.88
N GLN A 204 0.46 -14.90 12.51
CA GLN A 204 0.54 -15.00 13.96
C GLN A 204 0.54 -13.61 14.63
N ARG A 205 1.21 -12.62 14.01
CA ARG A 205 1.30 -11.26 14.54
C ARG A 205 0.21 -10.33 14.00
N TYR A 206 -0.09 -10.41 12.70
CA TYR A 206 -1.00 -9.47 12.03
C TYR A 206 -2.39 -10.04 11.76
N GLY A 207 -2.60 -11.34 11.97
CA GLY A 207 -3.83 -12.02 11.58
C GLY A 207 -3.93 -12.26 10.07
N PRO A 208 -4.84 -13.15 9.64
CA PRO A 208 -4.89 -13.65 8.26
C PRO A 208 -5.29 -12.59 7.23
N GLN A 209 -6.04 -11.57 7.64
CA GLN A 209 -6.50 -10.51 6.72
C GLN A 209 -5.35 -9.58 6.32
N LEU A 210 -4.53 -9.19 7.30
CA LEU A 210 -3.44 -8.23 7.12
C LEU A 210 -2.22 -8.92 6.50
N SER A 211 -1.92 -10.16 6.89
CA SER A 211 -0.82 -10.93 6.30
C SER A 211 -1.05 -11.28 4.83
N ALA A 212 -2.30 -11.22 4.35
CA ALA A 212 -2.66 -11.45 2.95
C ALA A 212 -2.50 -10.20 2.06
N ILE A 213 -2.28 -9.01 2.62
CA ILE A 213 -2.16 -7.75 1.86
C ILE A 213 -1.07 -7.82 0.77
N PRO A 214 0.12 -8.39 1.02
CA PRO A 214 1.14 -8.54 -0.03
C PRO A 214 0.62 -9.31 -1.26
N HIS A 215 -0.23 -10.32 -1.08
CA HIS A 215 -0.84 -11.04 -2.20
C HIS A 215 -1.77 -10.15 -3.01
N TYR A 216 -2.60 -9.33 -2.35
CA TYR A 216 -3.54 -8.43 -3.05
C TYR A 216 -2.82 -7.32 -3.80
N LEU A 217 -1.74 -6.80 -3.25
CA LEU A 217 -0.96 -5.73 -3.86
C LEU A 217 -0.03 -6.21 -4.98
N SER A 218 0.27 -7.51 -5.04
CA SER A 218 1.16 -8.09 -6.06
C SER A 218 0.70 -7.89 -7.51
N ARG A 219 -0.60 -7.62 -7.72
CA ARG A 219 -1.17 -7.35 -9.05
C ARG A 219 -0.87 -5.95 -9.58
N TYR A 220 -0.38 -5.03 -8.75
CA TYR A 220 -0.10 -3.67 -9.14
C TYR A 220 1.34 -3.49 -9.57
N ARG A 221 1.53 -2.60 -10.53
CA ARG A 221 2.84 -2.04 -10.83
C ARG A 221 2.98 -0.74 -10.04
N PHE A 222 4.04 -0.62 -9.24
CA PHE A 222 4.31 0.59 -8.47
C PHE A 222 5.38 1.45 -9.16
N GLU A 223 5.11 2.73 -9.27
CA GLU A 223 6.06 3.80 -9.58
C GLU A 223 6.43 4.49 -8.26
N PHE A 224 7.70 4.44 -7.90
CA PHE A 224 8.23 5.13 -6.72
C PHE A 224 8.73 6.50 -7.15
N VAL A 225 8.23 7.55 -6.50
CA VAL A 225 8.69 8.92 -6.75
C VAL A 225 9.47 9.47 -5.56
N ASP A 226 10.37 10.42 -5.80
CA ASP A 226 11.04 11.16 -4.74
C ASP A 226 10.18 12.31 -4.17
N GLU A 227 10.75 13.08 -3.25
CA GLU A 227 10.09 14.24 -2.63
C GLU A 227 9.76 15.35 -3.65
N LYS A 228 10.56 15.44 -4.72
CA LYS A 228 10.35 16.41 -5.82
C LYS A 228 9.24 15.95 -6.77
N GLY A 229 8.94 14.66 -6.78
CA GLY A 229 7.92 14.03 -7.63
C GLY A 229 8.50 13.36 -8.86
N ASP A 230 9.82 13.23 -8.93
CA ASP A 230 10.52 12.55 -10.02
C ASP A 230 10.51 11.04 -9.78
N ILE A 231 10.30 10.25 -10.83
CA ILE A 231 10.28 8.78 -10.74
C ILE A 231 11.71 8.29 -10.47
N VAL A 232 11.89 7.55 -9.38
CA VAL A 232 13.20 7.03 -8.94
C VAL A 232 13.34 5.53 -9.12
N SER A 233 12.22 4.80 -9.14
CA SER A 233 12.21 3.36 -9.32
C SER A 233 10.82 2.91 -9.77
N TYR A 234 10.74 1.73 -10.35
CA TYR A 234 9.48 1.06 -10.68
C TYR A 234 9.62 -0.44 -10.38
N THR A 235 8.50 -1.08 -10.07
CA THR A 235 8.46 -2.55 -10.03
C THR A 235 8.54 -3.11 -11.46
N PRO A 236 9.21 -4.26 -11.68
CA PRO A 236 9.31 -4.88 -13.01
C PRO A 236 7.95 -5.13 -13.68
N GLY A 237 7.94 -5.25 -15.01
CA GLY A 237 6.73 -5.54 -15.80
C GLY A 237 6.17 -4.33 -16.55
N GLY A 238 7.03 -3.48 -17.11
CA GLY A 238 6.63 -2.32 -17.90
C GLY A 238 7.77 -1.74 -18.74
N PRO A 239 7.47 -0.83 -19.68
CA PRO A 239 8.48 -0.03 -20.36
C PRO A 239 9.32 0.71 -19.33
N ILE A 240 10.64 0.55 -19.44
CA ILE A 240 11.62 1.17 -18.55
C ILE A 240 11.84 2.60 -19.04
N ASP A 241 11.65 3.60 -18.16
CA ASP A 241 12.20 4.93 -18.42
C ASP A 241 13.72 4.84 -18.27
N GLU A 242 14.45 4.99 -19.38
CA GLU A 242 15.91 4.92 -19.42
C GLU A 242 16.60 5.96 -18.53
N LYS A 243 15.89 7.03 -18.14
CA LYS A 243 16.37 8.04 -17.20
C LYS A 243 16.44 7.52 -15.77
N VAL A 244 15.65 6.50 -15.44
CA VAL A 244 15.53 5.93 -14.10
C VAL A 244 16.49 4.76 -13.97
N LYS A 245 17.71 5.05 -13.48
CA LYS A 245 18.74 4.02 -13.28
C LYS A 245 18.50 3.28 -11.96
N THR A 246 18.54 1.95 -12.01
CA THR A 246 18.46 1.09 -10.82
C THR A 246 19.62 1.40 -9.88
N LYS A 247 19.35 2.08 -8.75
CA LYS A 247 20.36 2.34 -7.72
C LYS A 247 20.49 1.09 -6.85
N ILE A 248 21.54 0.31 -7.08
CA ILE A 248 21.85 -0.85 -6.23
C ILE A 248 22.23 -0.31 -4.84
N LEU A 249 21.51 -0.72 -3.79
CA LEU A 249 21.77 -0.37 -2.39
C LEU A 249 23.02 -1.10 -1.85
N ALA A 250 24.15 -0.98 -2.55
CA ALA A 250 25.46 -1.23 -1.99
C ALA A 250 26.03 0.14 -1.61
N GLY A 251 26.16 0.41 -0.31
CA GLY A 251 26.60 1.70 0.21
C GLY A 251 27.91 2.17 -0.44
N GLY A 252 27.86 3.33 -1.08
CA GLY A 252 29.01 4.01 -1.65
C GLY A 252 28.57 5.29 -2.36
N GLU A 253 29.07 6.43 -1.90
CA GLU A 253 28.82 7.75 -2.47
C GLU A 253 29.38 7.87 -3.89
N ASN A 254 28.75 8.75 -4.67
CA ASN A 254 29.18 9.30 -5.96
C ASN A 254 29.08 8.37 -7.17
N GLY A 255 27.86 8.37 -7.75
CA GLY A 255 27.65 7.95 -9.12
C GLY A 255 28.28 8.93 -10.11
N HIS A 256 29.41 8.55 -10.70
CA HIS A 256 29.90 9.11 -11.94
C HIS A 256 30.46 8.01 -12.83
N ALA A 257 29.83 7.79 -13.98
CA ALA A 257 30.48 7.18 -15.14
C ALA A 257 30.38 8.17 -16.30
N LYS A 258 31.52 8.73 -16.70
CA LYS A 258 31.67 9.51 -17.93
C LYS A 258 31.49 8.58 -19.12
N GLN A 259 30.68 8.98 -20.10
CA GLN A 259 30.67 8.37 -21.42
C GLN A 259 31.93 8.79 -22.16
N GLU A 260 32.84 7.85 -22.43
CA GLU A 260 33.85 8.03 -23.46
C GLU A 260 33.21 7.74 -24.83
N GLN A 261 33.12 8.77 -25.65
CA GLN A 261 32.89 8.65 -27.08
C GLN A 261 34.12 7.97 -27.68
N ASN A 262 33.95 6.84 -28.37
CA ASN A 262 34.99 6.35 -29.25
C ASN A 262 34.43 6.17 -30.67
N THR A 263 34.65 7.20 -31.46
CA THR A 263 34.71 7.16 -32.92
C THR A 263 35.87 6.25 -33.34
N ALA A 264 35.58 5.16 -34.05
CA ALA A 264 36.55 4.52 -34.92
C ALA A 264 35.84 3.93 -36.14
N VAL A 265 35.85 4.73 -37.20
CA VAL A 265 35.66 4.29 -38.58
C VAL A 265 36.81 3.36 -38.94
N VAL A 266 36.52 2.17 -39.48
CA VAL A 266 37.49 1.43 -40.30
C VAL A 266 36.82 1.08 -41.61
N LYS A 267 37.39 1.63 -42.68
CA LYS A 267 37.10 1.40 -44.09
C LYS A 267 38.20 0.49 -44.66
N ASP A 268 37.85 -0.13 -45.79
CA ASP A 268 38.69 -0.82 -46.78
C ASP A 268 39.13 -2.24 -46.39
N GLY A 269 39.17 -3.23 -47.27
CA GLY A 269 39.07 -3.26 -48.73
C GLY A 269 39.76 -4.55 -49.21
N GLU A 270 39.10 -5.22 -50.14
CA GLU A 270 39.42 -6.41 -50.95
C GLU A 270 40.87 -6.86 -51.25
N MET A 271 40.94 -8.17 -51.59
CA MET A 271 41.85 -8.92 -52.51
C MET A 271 43.07 -9.66 -51.93
N ALA A 272 43.06 -11.00 -52.00
CA ALA A 272 43.67 -11.78 -53.12
C ALA A 272 43.86 -13.29 -52.79
N GLN A 273 43.69 -14.08 -53.84
CA GLN A 273 43.91 -15.52 -54.08
C GLN A 273 45.12 -16.17 -53.37
N VAL A 274 44.96 -17.44 -52.93
CA VAL A 274 45.48 -18.69 -53.54
C VAL A 274 44.53 -19.83 -53.17
#